data_AF-A0A7R9P1W2-F1
#
_entry.id   AF-A0A7R9P1W2-F1
#
_cell.length_a   1.000
_cell.length_b   1.000
_cell.length_c   1.000
_cell.angle_alpha   90.00
_cell.angle_beta   90.00
_cell.angle_gamma   90.00
#
_symmetry.space_group_name_H-M   'P 1'
#
loop_
_entity.id
_entity.type
_entity.pdbx_description
1 polymer ?
#
loop_
_entity_poly.entity_id
_entity_poly.type
_entity_poly.pdbx_seq_one_letter_code
_entity_poly.pdbx_strand_id
1 'polypeptide(L)'
;MPRDTSASEAVGTEFLYTLNNSRLSWYQRKFYDDNGFLLIRRLVDDDVLDACSRRFVDICEGRVPKGNMILMKDISLINTGATGEFLYNKVQDIVWDEVMTKYIFLPKLLDYVECFTGPNIMAIHTMLINKPPDSGKMTSIHPLHQ
;
A
#
# COMPACT_ATOMS: atom_id res chain seq x y z
N MET A 1 -24.02 53.06 -18.69
CA MET A 1 -24.42 51.83 -17.99
C MET A 1 -23.18 51.24 -17.34
N PRO A 2 -23.07 51.24 -16.00
CA PRO A 2 -21.93 50.68 -15.31
C PRO A 2 -21.94 49.16 -15.43
N ARG A 3 -20.76 48.56 -15.57
CA ARG A 3 -20.58 47.10 -15.52
C ARG A 3 -20.75 46.67 -14.07
N ASP A 4 -21.58 45.66 -13.86
CA ASP A 4 -21.64 44.92 -12.60
C ASP A 4 -20.25 44.34 -12.30
N THR A 5 -19.58 44.92 -11.32
CA THR A 5 -18.39 44.36 -10.69
C THR A 5 -18.75 43.87 -9.31
N SER A 6 -18.78 42.55 -9.15
CA SER A 6 -18.26 41.76 -8.03
C SER A 6 -19.12 40.51 -7.80
N ALA A 7 -18.91 39.50 -8.64
CA ALA A 7 -19.03 38.14 -8.14
C ALA A 7 -17.84 37.93 -7.19
N SER A 8 -18.12 37.74 -5.91
CA SER A 8 -17.12 37.33 -4.94
C SER A 8 -16.55 35.97 -5.38
N GLU A 9 -15.30 35.94 -5.85
CA GLU A 9 -14.54 34.70 -5.92
C GLU A 9 -14.33 34.25 -4.47
N ALA A 10 -15.19 33.34 -4.01
CA ALA A 10 -14.87 32.52 -2.87
C ALA A 10 -13.60 31.76 -3.26
N VAL A 11 -12.47 32.10 -2.62
CA VAL A 11 -11.23 31.32 -2.68
C VAL A 11 -11.56 29.96 -2.07
N GLY A 12 -12.07 29.05 -2.91
CA GLY A 12 -12.26 27.67 -2.53
C GLY A 12 -10.91 27.14 -2.11
N THR A 13 -10.83 26.53 -0.93
CA THR A 13 -9.59 25.91 -0.46
C THR A 13 -9.24 24.78 -1.43
N GLU A 14 -8.37 25.08 -2.39
CA GLU A 14 -7.92 24.11 -3.38
C GLU A 14 -6.93 23.16 -2.68
N PHE A 15 -7.25 21.87 -2.72
CA PHE A 15 -6.37 20.84 -2.16
C PHE A 15 -5.32 20.45 -3.20
N LEU A 16 -4.06 20.39 -2.79
CA LEU A 16 -2.93 20.16 -3.70
C LEU A 16 -2.72 18.68 -4.01
N TYR A 17 -2.99 17.79 -3.05
CA TYR A 17 -2.61 16.38 -3.17
C TYR A 17 -3.80 15.43 -3.36
N THR A 18 -5.02 15.95 -3.41
CA THR A 18 -6.22 15.15 -3.66
C THR A 18 -7.10 15.80 -4.72
N LEU A 19 -7.55 15.00 -5.70
CA LEU A 19 -8.49 15.40 -6.73
C LEU A 19 -9.88 15.65 -6.14
N ASN A 20 -10.75 16.31 -6.90
CA ASN A 20 -12.13 16.51 -6.48
C ASN A 20 -12.88 15.16 -6.49
N ASN A 21 -13.40 14.75 -5.33
CA ASN A 21 -14.02 13.44 -5.14
C ASN A 21 -15.07 13.50 -4.03
N SER A 22 -15.98 12.53 -4.01
CA SER A 22 -17.04 12.40 -3.00
C SER A 22 -16.67 11.44 -1.86
N ARG A 23 -15.51 10.79 -1.93
CA ARG A 23 -15.11 9.69 -1.04
C ARG A 23 -14.40 10.18 0.21
N LEU A 24 -13.50 11.16 0.07
CA LEU A 24 -12.78 11.79 1.16
C LEU A 24 -13.55 13.01 1.66
N SER A 25 -13.76 13.08 2.97
CA SER A 25 -14.31 14.29 3.58
C SER A 25 -13.32 15.46 3.47
N TRP A 26 -13.82 16.69 3.58
CA TRP A 26 -12.98 17.89 3.60
C TRP A 26 -11.85 17.79 4.64
N TYR A 27 -12.17 17.30 5.85
CA TYR A 27 -11.16 17.15 6.92
C TYR A 27 -10.10 16.11 6.60
N GLN A 28 -10.45 15.02 5.92
CA GLN A 28 -9.47 14.01 5.49
C GLN A 28 -8.54 14.56 4.41
N ARG A 29 -9.08 15.33 3.45
CA ARG A 29 -8.28 16.00 2.42
C ARG A 29 -7.34 17.03 3.05
N LYS A 30 -7.85 17.87 3.96
CA LYS A 30 -7.03 18.83 4.71
C LYS A 30 -5.93 18.15 5.53
N PHE A 31 -6.25 17.06 6.21
CA PHE A 31 -5.29 16.28 6.97
C PHE A 31 -4.20 15.71 6.07
N TYR A 32 -4.56 15.11 4.94
CA TYR A 32 -3.58 14.58 4.00
C TYR A 32 -2.69 15.68 3.42
N ASP A 33 -3.26 16.84 3.08
CA ASP A 33 -2.48 17.97 2.58
C ASP A 33 -1.46 18.49 3.60
N ASP A 34 -1.81 18.50 4.88
CA ASP A 34 -0.90 18.96 5.95
C ASP A 34 0.14 17.90 6.36
N ASN A 35 -0.17 16.59 6.22
CA ASN A 35 0.59 15.51 6.88
C ASN A 35 1.16 14.46 5.91
N GLY A 36 0.67 14.37 4.67
CA GLY A 36 1.13 13.41 3.66
C GLY A 36 0.70 11.95 3.86
N PHE A 37 -0.21 11.66 4.79
CA PHE A 37 -0.77 10.31 4.99
C PHE A 37 -2.23 10.35 5.44
N LEU A 38 -2.94 9.23 5.31
CA LEU A 38 -4.31 9.06 5.79
C LEU A 38 -4.51 7.65 6.38
N LEU A 39 -5.28 7.56 7.47
CA LEU A 39 -5.68 6.30 8.08
C LEU A 39 -7.15 5.98 7.78
N ILE A 40 -7.38 4.93 7.00
CA ILE A 40 -8.71 4.35 6.77
C ILE A 40 -8.82 3.03 7.56
N ARG A 41 -9.66 3.02 8.59
CA ARG A 41 -9.80 1.85 9.48
C ARG A 41 -10.62 0.76 8.81
N ARG A 42 -10.21 -0.50 8.99
CA ARG A 42 -10.91 -1.70 8.49
C ARG A 42 -11.26 -1.60 7.00
N LEU A 43 -10.31 -1.13 6.19
CA LEU A 43 -10.50 -0.95 4.75
C LEU A 43 -10.53 -2.29 4.00
N VAL A 44 -9.69 -3.23 4.43
CA VAL A 44 -9.52 -4.55 3.85
C VAL A 44 -10.19 -5.56 4.76
N ASP A 45 -10.96 -6.46 4.16
CA ASP A 45 -11.67 -7.50 4.87
C ASP A 45 -10.67 -8.60 5.32
N ASP A 46 -10.91 -9.18 6.51
CA ASP A 46 -9.96 -10.11 7.15
C ASP A 46 -9.70 -11.36 6.30
N ASP A 47 -10.67 -11.81 5.52
CA ASP A 47 -10.54 -12.97 4.61
C ASP A 47 -9.51 -12.73 3.49
N VAL A 48 -9.42 -11.50 2.98
CA VAL A 48 -8.41 -11.10 2.01
C VAL A 48 -7.02 -11.10 2.67
N LEU A 49 -6.91 -10.56 3.89
CA LEU A 49 -5.65 -10.54 4.64
C LEU A 49 -5.15 -11.96 4.95
N ASP A 50 -6.04 -12.83 5.42
CA ASP A 50 -5.74 -14.23 5.72
C ASP A 50 -5.37 -15.03 4.47
N ALA A 51 -6.02 -14.75 3.34
CA ALA A 51 -5.67 -15.36 2.06
C ALA A 51 -4.27 -14.93 1.59
N CYS A 52 -3.95 -13.63 1.66
CA CYS A 52 -2.62 -13.12 1.32
C CYS A 52 -1.55 -13.69 2.25
N SER A 53 -1.80 -13.75 3.56
CA SER A 53 -0.86 -14.31 4.53
C SER A 53 -0.56 -15.78 4.23
N ARG A 54 -1.59 -16.63 4.08
CA ARG A 54 -1.40 -18.05 3.72
C ARG A 54 -0.69 -18.22 2.39
N ARG A 55 -1.04 -17.43 1.38
CA ARG A 55 -0.38 -17.48 0.07
C ARG A 55 1.10 -17.14 0.18
N PHE A 56 1.49 -16.16 1.00
CA PHE A 56 2.90 -15.85 1.25
C PHE A 56 3.65 -17.06 1.83
N VAL A 57 3.07 -17.74 2.82
CA VAL A 57 3.66 -18.96 3.39
C VAL A 57 3.82 -20.04 2.31
N ASP A 58 2.77 -20.28 1.52
CA ASP A 58 2.81 -21.29 0.46
C ASP A 58 3.88 -20.99 -0.60
N ILE A 59 4.10 -19.71 -0.94
CA ILE A 59 5.17 -19.28 -1.84
C ILE A 59 6.54 -19.54 -1.22
N CYS A 60 6.73 -19.18 0.06
CA CYS A 60 8.00 -19.35 0.76
C CYS A 60 8.37 -20.82 0.97
N GLU A 61 7.38 -21.66 1.22
CA GLU A 61 7.51 -23.12 1.38
C GLU A 61 7.59 -23.87 0.03
N GLY A 62 7.46 -23.16 -1.10
CA GLY A 62 7.49 -23.75 -2.44
C GLY A 62 6.29 -24.64 -2.77
N ARG A 63 5.18 -24.52 -2.03
CA ARG A 63 3.92 -25.23 -2.30
C ARG A 63 3.21 -24.71 -3.55
N VAL A 64 3.49 -23.45 -3.90
CA VAL A 64 3.04 -22.82 -5.14
C VAL A 64 4.21 -22.19 -5.87
N PRO A 65 4.19 -22.13 -7.21
CA PRO A 65 5.26 -21.51 -7.97
C PRO A 65 5.30 -20.01 -7.72
N LYS A 66 6.49 -19.46 -7.44
CA LYS A 66 6.67 -18.01 -7.26
C LYS A 66 6.46 -17.19 -8.55
N GLY A 67 6.49 -17.83 -9.72
CA GLY A 67 6.47 -17.13 -11.02
C GLY A 67 7.53 -16.01 -11.10
N ASN A 68 7.07 -14.83 -11.52
CA ASN A 68 7.89 -13.63 -11.68
C ASN A 68 8.22 -12.91 -10.36
N MET A 69 7.66 -13.36 -9.23
CA MET A 69 7.92 -12.72 -7.94
C MET A 69 9.39 -12.85 -7.55
N ILE A 70 9.90 -11.79 -6.92
CA ILE A 70 11.25 -11.73 -6.37
C ILE A 70 11.16 -11.90 -4.85
N LEU A 71 11.61 -13.04 -4.35
CA LEU A 71 11.72 -13.30 -2.92
C LEU A 71 13.08 -12.81 -2.40
N MET A 72 13.05 -11.95 -1.40
CA MET A 72 14.25 -11.46 -0.71
C MET A 72 14.47 -12.24 0.57
N LYS A 73 15.64 -12.86 0.67
CA LYS A 73 16.10 -13.51 1.90
C LYS A 73 16.65 -12.48 2.85
N ASP A 74 16.39 -12.65 4.14
CA ASP A 74 17.09 -11.89 5.15
C ASP A 74 18.53 -12.41 5.31
N ILE A 75 19.52 -11.55 5.04
CA ILE A 75 20.94 -11.90 5.13
C ILE A 75 21.31 -12.42 6.53
N SER A 76 20.66 -11.91 7.57
CA SER A 76 20.93 -12.33 8.95
C SER A 76 20.43 -13.75 9.25
N LEU A 77 19.52 -14.29 8.44
CA LEU A 77 18.86 -15.59 8.65
C LEU A 77 19.36 -16.70 7.71
N ILE A 78 20.12 -16.37 6.67
CA ILE A 78 20.63 -17.37 5.70
C ILE A 78 21.44 -18.48 6.39
N ASN A 79 22.23 -18.12 7.42
CA ASN A 79 23.13 -19.05 8.10
C ASN A 79 22.56 -19.66 9.38
N THR A 80 21.30 -19.37 9.74
CA THR A 80 20.67 -19.89 10.96
C THR A 80 19.95 -21.21 10.74
N GLY A 81 19.84 -21.67 9.49
CA GLY A 81 19.00 -22.81 9.11
C GLY A 81 17.52 -22.43 8.96
N ALA A 82 17.17 -21.14 8.98
CA ALA A 82 15.82 -20.68 8.71
C ALA A 82 15.38 -21.07 7.28
N THR A 83 14.13 -21.49 7.17
CA THR A 83 13.49 -21.89 5.91
C THR A 83 12.12 -21.24 5.79
N GLY A 84 11.56 -21.25 4.58
CA GLY A 84 10.20 -20.78 4.36
C GLY A 84 9.99 -19.33 4.80
N GLU A 85 8.85 -19.07 5.42
CA GLU A 85 8.48 -17.72 5.88
C GLU A 85 9.47 -17.12 6.88
N PHE A 86 10.22 -17.94 7.60
CA PHE A 86 11.24 -17.46 8.55
C PHE A 86 12.54 -17.02 7.88
N LEU A 87 12.75 -17.32 6.59
CA LEU A 87 13.93 -16.90 5.84
C LEU A 87 13.69 -15.66 4.99
N TYR A 88 12.49 -15.53 4.43
CA TYR A 88 12.16 -14.47 3.47
C TYR A 88 11.54 -13.26 4.17
N ASN A 89 12.17 -12.10 4.02
CA ASN A 89 11.70 -10.85 4.66
C ASN A 89 10.86 -9.95 3.74
N LYS A 90 10.84 -10.24 2.43
CA LYS A 90 10.07 -9.49 1.45
C LYS A 90 9.79 -10.33 0.22
N VAL A 91 8.65 -10.10 -0.41
CA VAL A 91 8.38 -10.51 -1.79
C VAL A 91 7.92 -9.29 -2.60
N GLN A 92 8.40 -9.18 -3.84
CA GLN A 92 8.06 -8.12 -4.79
C GLN A 92 7.35 -8.69 -6.02
N ASP A 93 6.70 -7.82 -6.79
CA ASP A 93 5.97 -8.13 -8.02
C ASP A 93 4.78 -9.09 -7.80
N ILE A 94 4.13 -8.94 -6.65
CA ILE A 94 2.98 -9.77 -6.22
C ILE A 94 1.71 -9.50 -7.04
N VAL A 95 1.67 -8.46 -7.88
CA VAL A 95 0.51 -8.13 -8.74
C VAL A 95 0.13 -9.22 -9.73
N TRP A 96 1.04 -10.14 -10.02
CA TRP A 96 0.82 -11.25 -10.94
C TRP A 96 0.33 -12.53 -10.25
N ASP A 97 0.25 -12.54 -8.92
CA ASP A 97 -0.23 -13.69 -8.15
C ASP A 97 -1.75 -13.63 -7.95
N GLU A 98 -2.46 -14.68 -8.34
CA GLU A 98 -3.92 -14.78 -8.35
C GLU A 98 -4.61 -14.46 -7.01
N VAL A 99 -3.93 -14.65 -5.87
CA VAL A 99 -4.47 -14.35 -4.55
C VAL A 99 -4.11 -12.92 -4.15
N MET A 100 -2.85 -12.54 -4.31
CA MET A 100 -2.37 -11.20 -3.93
C MET A 100 -2.98 -10.08 -4.79
N THR A 101 -3.26 -10.35 -6.06
CA THR A 101 -4.01 -9.49 -6.98
C THR A 101 -5.35 -9.05 -6.37
N LYS A 102 -6.01 -9.88 -5.57
CA LYS A 102 -7.31 -9.54 -4.95
C LYS A 102 -7.20 -8.37 -3.96
N TYR A 103 -6.07 -8.23 -3.26
CA TYR A 103 -5.80 -7.06 -2.42
C TYR A 103 -5.57 -5.82 -3.30
N ILE A 104 -4.74 -5.94 -4.33
CA ILE A 104 -4.34 -4.82 -5.20
C ILE A 104 -5.54 -4.24 -5.95
N PHE A 105 -6.42 -5.10 -6.44
CA PHE A 105 -7.62 -4.71 -7.18
C PHE A 105 -8.89 -4.67 -6.29
N LEU A 106 -8.74 -4.62 -4.97
CA LEU A 106 -9.89 -4.51 -4.06
C LEU A 106 -10.66 -3.21 -4.35
N PRO A 107 -11.95 -3.26 -4.75
CA PRO A 107 -12.68 -2.05 -5.15
C PRO A 107 -12.69 -0.97 -4.06
N LYS A 108 -12.89 -1.37 -2.80
CA LYS A 108 -12.86 -0.46 -1.64
C LYS A 108 -11.53 0.30 -1.54
N LEU A 109 -10.40 -0.34 -1.85
CA LEU A 109 -9.07 0.29 -1.86
C LEU A 109 -8.95 1.24 -3.06
N LEU A 110 -9.36 0.79 -4.24
CA LEU A 110 -9.28 1.58 -5.47
C LEU A 110 -10.13 2.86 -5.41
N ASP A 111 -11.29 2.84 -4.75
CA ASP A 111 -12.11 4.04 -4.48
C ASP A 111 -11.29 5.15 -3.78
N TYR A 112 -10.38 4.78 -2.87
CA TYR A 112 -9.50 5.74 -2.21
C TYR A 112 -8.31 6.12 -3.08
N VAL A 113 -7.71 5.18 -3.81
CA VAL A 113 -6.58 5.46 -4.71
C VAL A 113 -6.97 6.42 -5.84
N GLU A 114 -8.18 6.30 -6.36
CA GLU A 114 -8.74 7.18 -7.39
C GLU A 114 -8.78 8.65 -6.92
N CYS A 115 -8.96 8.89 -5.62
CA CYS A 115 -8.97 10.24 -5.05
C CYS A 115 -7.64 10.99 -5.25
N PHE A 116 -6.55 10.27 -5.49
CA PHE A 116 -5.21 10.83 -5.70
C PHE A 116 -4.76 10.74 -7.16
N THR A 117 -5.08 9.62 -7.81
CA THR A 117 -4.54 9.27 -9.14
C THR A 117 -5.50 9.55 -10.29
N GLY A 118 -6.79 9.71 -10.01
CA GLY A 118 -7.86 9.74 -11.01
C GLY A 118 -8.25 8.34 -11.48
N PRO A 119 -9.16 8.26 -12.47
CA PRO A 119 -9.82 6.99 -12.83
C PRO A 119 -8.91 5.97 -13.53
N ASN A 120 -7.76 6.40 -14.07
CA ASN A 120 -6.82 5.55 -14.78
C ASN A 120 -5.71 5.07 -13.84
N ILE A 121 -6.00 4.03 -13.06
CA ILE A 121 -5.12 3.53 -12.01
C ILE A 121 -4.17 2.47 -12.56
N MET A 122 -2.87 2.58 -12.23
CA MET A 122 -1.85 1.59 -12.55
C MET A 122 -1.11 1.13 -11.30
N ALA A 123 -1.03 -0.19 -11.09
CA ALA A 123 -0.13 -0.76 -10.09
C ALA A 123 1.31 -0.78 -10.64
N ILE A 124 2.18 0.07 -10.06
CA ILE A 124 3.57 0.22 -10.53
C ILE A 124 4.53 -0.68 -9.74
N HIS A 125 4.38 -0.70 -8.42
CA HIS A 125 5.26 -1.45 -7.53
C HIS A 125 4.43 -2.12 -6.44
N THR A 126 4.68 -3.41 -6.22
CA THR A 126 3.91 -4.20 -5.27
C THR A 126 4.82 -5.04 -4.40
N MET A 127 4.60 -4.97 -3.09
CA MET A 127 5.41 -5.64 -2.09
C MET A 127 4.53 -6.26 -1.01
N LEU A 128 4.99 -7.39 -0.47
CA LEU A 128 4.62 -7.84 0.86
C LEU A 128 5.89 -7.89 1.70
N ILE A 129 5.84 -7.25 2.87
CA ILE A 129 6.98 -7.12 3.79
C ILE A 129 6.73 -8.02 5.00
N ASN A 130 7.58 -9.02 5.18
CA ASN A 130 7.56 -9.96 6.29
C ASN A 130 8.71 -9.62 7.25
N LYS A 131 8.51 -8.61 8.09
CA LYS A 131 9.58 -8.11 8.97
C LYS A 131 9.96 -9.18 10.01
N PRO A 132 11.22 -9.66 10.04
CA PRO A 132 11.63 -10.65 11.02
C PRO A 132 11.74 -10.04 12.43
N PRO A 133 11.73 -10.87 13.50
CA PRO A 133 12.06 -10.42 14.84
C PRO A 133 13.44 -9.76 14.88
N ASP A 134 13.59 -8.68 15.66
CA ASP A 134 14.91 -8.06 15.84
C ASP A 134 15.81 -9.00 16.66
N SER A 135 16.99 -9.34 16.13
CA SER A 135 17.98 -10.13 16.86
C SER A 135 18.72 -9.32 17.94
N GLY A 136 18.24 -8.14 18.30
CA GLY A 136 18.91 -7.17 19.19
C GLY A 136 20.07 -6.43 18.52
N LYS A 137 20.18 -6.52 17.19
CA LYS A 137 21.26 -5.91 16.41
C LYS A 137 20.79 -4.68 15.62
N MET A 138 19.53 -4.29 15.77
CA MET A 138 18.91 -3.17 15.05
C MET A 138 18.93 -3.34 13.52
N THR A 139 19.20 -4.56 13.04
CA THR A 139 19.25 -4.89 11.61
C THR A 139 17.86 -4.93 10.98
N SER A 140 16.80 -5.01 11.81
CA SER A 140 15.40 -5.00 11.38
C SER A 140 14.84 -3.57 11.23
N ILE A 141 15.57 -2.54 11.63
CA ILE A 141 15.11 -1.15 11.52
C ILE A 141 15.11 -0.75 10.06
N HIS A 142 13.96 -0.25 9.60
CA HIS A 142 13.85 0.34 8.28
C HIS A 142 14.27 1.80 8.37
N PRO A 143 15.40 2.23 7.77
CA PRO A 143 15.83 3.62 7.82
C PRO A 143 14.77 4.55 7.22
N LEU A 144 14.72 5.78 7.72
CA LEU A 144 13.85 6.81 7.14
C LEU A 144 14.27 7.08 5.69
N HIS A 145 13.30 7.06 4.78
CA HIS A 145 13.46 7.27 3.35
C HIS A 145 12.15 7.84 2.78
N GLN A 146 12.22 8.32 1.54
CA GLN A 146 11.08 8.74 0.71
C GLN A 146 11.00 7.86 -0.53
#